data_AF-A0A2H9PGJ0-F1
#
_entry.id   AF-A0A2H9PGJ0-F1
#
_cell.length_a   1.000
_cell.length_b   1.000
_cell.length_c   1.000
_cell.angle_alpha   90.00
_cell.angle_beta   90.00
_cell.angle_gamma   90.00
#
_symmetry.space_group_name_H-M   'P 1'
#
loop_
_entity.id
_entity.type
_entity.pdbx_description
1 polymer ?
#
loop_
_entity_poly.entity_id
_entity_poly.type
_entity_poly.pdbx_seq_one_letter_code
_entity_poly.pdbx_strand_id
1 'polypeptide(L)'
;MRKEILLLIFLVLAVTLLVGCNPNTGKQNNQPQDLPEKNKTCEDKENGIDYYVSGELTVCDFVTLEEPDGSPVGCALNNDLCGSEPNVLFEKYCDGDELKFEKYTCPNGCTEGACIR
;
A
#
# COMPACT_ATOMS: atom_id res chain seq x y z
N MET A 1 16.42 5.78 -74.76
CA MET A 1 15.78 5.62 -73.44
C MET A 1 16.13 6.84 -72.60
N ARG A 2 15.11 7.53 -72.07
CA ARG A 2 15.17 8.96 -71.66
C ARG A 2 15.94 9.15 -70.35
N LYS A 3 16.88 10.09 -70.32
CA LYS A 3 17.67 10.49 -69.13
C LYS A 3 16.79 10.89 -67.92
N GLU A 4 15.56 11.34 -68.19
CA GLU A 4 14.51 11.64 -67.21
C GLU A 4 14.09 10.42 -66.37
N ILE A 5 14.10 9.20 -66.94
CA ILE A 5 13.68 7.97 -66.24
C ILE A 5 14.75 7.55 -65.22
N LEU A 6 16.02 7.77 -65.52
CA LEU A 6 17.13 7.44 -64.63
C LEU A 6 17.15 8.37 -63.40
N LEU A 7 16.81 9.64 -63.58
CA LEU A 7 16.69 10.64 -62.50
C LEU A 7 15.52 10.33 -61.54
N LEU A 8 14.40 9.85 -62.07
CA LEU A 8 13.26 9.41 -61.27
C LEU A 8 13.56 8.15 -60.46
N ILE A 9 14.33 7.19 -61.01
CA ILE A 9 14.73 5.97 -60.27
C ILE A 9 15.69 6.30 -59.12
N PHE A 10 16.64 7.22 -59.32
CA PHE A 10 17.55 7.67 -58.25
C PHE A 10 16.83 8.44 -57.14
N LEU A 11 15.82 9.26 -57.47
CA LEU A 11 14.99 9.96 -56.47
C LEU A 11 14.13 8.99 -55.65
N VAL A 12 13.55 7.95 -56.27
CA VAL A 12 12.72 6.97 -55.56
C VAL A 12 13.55 6.11 -54.61
N LEU A 13 14.79 5.73 -54.98
CA LEU A 13 15.72 5.00 -54.11
C LEU A 13 16.23 5.82 -52.92
N ALA A 14 16.37 7.15 -53.07
CA ALA A 14 16.77 8.03 -51.96
C ALA A 14 15.64 8.26 -50.94
N VAL A 15 14.38 8.26 -51.37
CA VAL A 15 13.23 8.47 -50.48
C VAL A 15 12.92 7.25 -49.61
N THR A 16 13.23 6.03 -50.07
CA THR A 16 12.98 4.79 -49.29
C THR A 16 14.04 4.53 -48.21
N LEU A 17 15.21 5.17 -48.27
CA LEU A 17 16.26 5.07 -47.24
C LEU A 17 16.05 6.01 -46.03
N LEU A 18 15.10 6.95 -46.09
CA LEU A 18 14.79 7.86 -44.98
C LEU A 18 13.66 7.37 -44.07
N VAL A 19 12.96 6.29 -44.41
CA VAL A 19 12.02 5.64 -43.49
C VAL A 19 12.79 4.57 -42.72
N GLY A 20 13.73 5.03 -41.89
CA GLY A 20 14.28 4.21 -40.83
C GLY A 20 13.16 3.86 -39.87
N CYS A 21 12.87 2.57 -39.71
CA CYS A 21 12.07 2.09 -38.59
C CYS A 21 12.77 2.55 -37.30
N ASN A 22 12.18 3.52 -36.61
CA ASN A 22 12.49 3.78 -35.21
C ASN A 22 11.57 2.86 -34.38
N PRO A 23 12.04 1.70 -33.88
CA PRO A 23 11.40 1.11 -32.74
C PRO A 23 11.65 2.05 -31.58
N ASN A 24 10.76 3.03 -31.39
CA ASN A 24 10.41 3.40 -30.04
C ASN A 24 9.80 2.13 -29.44
N THR A 25 10.69 1.28 -28.92
CA THR A 25 10.41 0.50 -27.73
C THR A 25 9.74 1.49 -26.81
N GLY A 26 8.41 1.36 -26.67
CA GLY A 26 7.72 2.00 -25.57
C GLY A 26 8.55 1.65 -24.36
N LYS A 27 9.12 2.67 -23.72
CA LYS A 27 9.73 2.50 -22.42
C LYS A 27 8.67 1.80 -21.60
N GLN A 28 8.83 0.51 -21.37
CA GLN A 28 8.38 -0.05 -20.13
C GLN A 28 9.16 0.78 -19.12
N ASN A 29 8.46 1.73 -18.51
CA ASN A 29 8.97 2.43 -17.36
C ASN A 29 9.06 1.38 -16.25
N ASN A 30 10.11 0.55 -16.33
CA ASN A 30 10.68 -0.14 -15.18
C ASN A 30 11.41 0.94 -14.39
N GLN A 31 10.63 1.90 -13.88
CA GLN A 31 10.99 2.58 -12.67
C GLN A 31 10.76 1.53 -11.58
N PRO A 32 11.77 1.15 -10.77
CA PRO A 32 11.47 0.58 -9.47
C PRO A 32 10.54 1.59 -8.80
N GLN A 33 9.28 1.22 -8.57
CA GLN A 33 8.31 2.09 -7.92
C GLN A 33 8.74 2.27 -6.46
N ASP A 34 9.73 3.14 -6.25
CA ASP A 34 10.16 3.64 -4.95
C ASP A 34 9.21 4.77 -4.56
N LEU A 35 8.14 4.41 -3.88
CA LEU A 35 7.53 5.12 -2.75
C LEU A 35 6.35 4.24 -2.30
N PRO A 36 6.29 3.80 -1.02
CA PRO A 36 5.11 3.09 -0.54
C PRO A 36 3.96 4.09 -0.59
N GLU A 37 3.09 3.94 -1.57
CA GLU A 37 1.81 4.60 -1.56
C GLU A 37 1.09 4.12 -0.30
N LYS A 38 0.80 5.06 0.59
CA LYS A 38 0.22 4.81 1.89
C LYS A 38 -1.14 4.12 1.72
N ASN A 39 -1.13 2.79 1.76
CA ASN A 39 -2.28 1.94 1.44
C ASN A 39 -3.00 1.42 2.69
N LYS A 40 -2.72 1.99 3.86
CA LYS A 40 -3.23 1.56 5.15
C LYS A 40 -3.36 2.75 6.10
N THR A 41 -4.35 2.67 6.99
CA THR A 41 -4.52 3.57 8.14
C THR A 41 -4.80 2.77 9.41
N CYS A 42 -4.47 3.36 10.55
CA CYS A 42 -4.70 2.82 11.87
C CYS A 42 -5.21 3.96 12.77
N GLU A 43 -6.37 3.76 13.39
CA GLU A 43 -6.96 4.68 14.36
C GLU A 43 -7.17 3.97 15.69
N ASP A 44 -6.59 4.53 16.75
CA ASP A 44 -6.61 4.03 18.11
C ASP A 44 -7.33 5.07 19.00
N LYS A 45 -8.43 4.67 19.63
CA LYS A 45 -9.26 5.59 20.41
C LYS A 45 -8.61 6.04 21.72
N GLU A 46 -7.69 5.26 22.29
CA GLU A 46 -6.96 5.62 23.50
C GLU A 46 -5.73 6.49 23.22
N ASN A 47 -5.35 6.64 21.94
CA ASN A 47 -4.14 7.33 21.51
C ASN A 47 -2.86 6.69 22.11
N GLY A 48 -2.80 5.37 22.20
CA GLY A 48 -1.65 4.64 22.70
C GLY A 48 -2.06 3.47 23.59
N ILE A 49 -1.28 3.26 24.64
CA ILE A 49 -1.39 2.08 25.50
C ILE A 49 -2.05 2.44 26.83
N ASP A 50 -3.13 1.75 27.19
CA ASP A 50 -3.73 1.77 28.53
C ASP A 50 -4.25 0.37 28.92
N TYR A 51 -3.41 -0.37 29.64
CA TYR A 51 -3.71 -1.75 30.05
C TYR A 51 -4.97 -1.92 30.91
N TYR A 52 -5.61 -0.85 31.41
CA TYR A 52 -6.78 -0.92 32.28
C TYR A 52 -8.06 -0.41 31.61
N VAL A 53 -8.01 -0.05 30.33
CA VAL A 53 -9.16 0.26 29.49
C VAL A 53 -9.18 -0.77 28.37
N SER A 54 -10.37 -1.15 27.90
CA SER A 54 -10.49 -2.10 26.79
C SER A 54 -10.36 -1.32 25.50
N GLY A 55 -9.28 -1.56 24.77
CA GLY A 55 -8.97 -0.74 23.63
C GLY A 55 -9.75 -1.04 22.38
N GLU A 56 -10.14 0.03 21.67
CA GLU A 56 -10.84 -0.05 20.39
C GLU A 56 -10.00 0.59 19.29
N LEU A 57 -9.57 -0.25 18.35
CA LEU A 57 -8.67 0.14 17.27
C LEU A 57 -9.27 -0.27 15.92
N THR A 58 -9.26 0.64 14.96
CA THR A 58 -9.72 0.39 13.57
C THR A 58 -8.53 0.45 12.62
N VAL A 59 -8.39 -0.59 11.79
CA VAL A 59 -7.41 -0.63 10.71
C VAL A 59 -8.16 -0.65 9.39
N CYS A 60 -7.83 0.26 8.47
CA CYS A 60 -8.41 0.28 7.13
C CYS A 60 -7.33 0.14 6.06
N ASP A 61 -7.62 -0.66 5.03
CA ASP A 61 -6.77 -0.87 3.86
C ASP A 61 -7.35 -0.13 2.63
N PHE A 62 -6.47 0.37 1.78
CA PHE A 62 -6.80 1.10 0.55
C PHE A 62 -6.11 0.41 -0.64
N VAL A 63 -6.77 0.36 -1.79
CA VAL A 63 -6.13 -0.06 -3.04
C VAL A 63 -5.54 1.16 -3.71
N THR A 64 -4.27 1.05 -4.09
CA THR A 64 -3.46 2.09 -4.78
C THR A 64 -3.92 2.37 -6.21
N LEU A 65 -4.90 1.61 -6.70
CA LEU A 65 -5.60 1.90 -7.94
C LEU A 65 -6.77 2.79 -7.58
N GLU A 66 -6.48 4.09 -7.42
CA GLU A 66 -7.40 5.22 -7.23
C GLU A 66 -8.89 4.80 -7.27
N GLU A 67 -9.42 4.33 -6.14
CA GLU A 67 -10.85 4.38 -5.95
C GLU A 67 -11.20 5.88 -6.03
N PRO A 68 -12.13 6.28 -6.93
CA PRO A 68 -12.28 7.67 -7.34
C PRO A 68 -12.67 8.63 -6.20
N ASP A 69 -13.06 8.10 -5.05
CA ASP A 69 -13.48 8.84 -3.85
C ASP A 69 -12.48 8.75 -2.68
N GLY A 70 -11.40 7.96 -2.79
CA GLY A 70 -10.44 7.73 -1.71
C GLY A 70 -11.01 6.92 -0.54
N SER A 71 -12.07 6.14 -0.75
CA SER A 71 -12.65 5.28 0.27
C SER A 71 -11.77 4.05 0.56
N PRO A 72 -11.74 3.55 1.82
CA PRO A 72 -11.07 2.30 2.14
C PRO A 72 -11.79 1.12 1.49
N VAL A 73 -11.01 0.13 1.06
CA VAL A 73 -11.52 -1.13 0.49
C VAL A 73 -12.08 -2.03 1.59
N GLY A 74 -11.55 -1.90 2.80
CA GLY A 74 -12.08 -2.57 3.98
C GLY A 74 -11.50 -1.99 5.27
N CYS A 75 -12.26 -2.12 6.34
CA CYS A 75 -11.85 -1.77 7.70
C CYS A 75 -12.14 -2.92 8.65
N ALA A 76 -11.28 -3.12 9.65
CA ALA A 76 -11.42 -4.15 10.66
C ALA A 76 -11.14 -3.59 12.07
N LEU A 77 -11.98 -4.00 13.02
CA LEU A 77 -11.74 -3.77 14.45
C LEU A 77 -10.65 -4.71 14.96
N ASN A 78 -9.76 -4.15 15.76
CA ASN A 78 -8.57 -4.79 16.27
C ASN A 78 -8.42 -4.47 17.77
N ASN A 79 -9.49 -4.67 18.52
CA ASN A 79 -9.54 -4.43 19.96
C ASN A 79 -8.54 -5.31 20.73
N ASP A 80 -8.23 -4.86 21.95
CA ASP A 80 -7.44 -5.62 22.90
C ASP A 80 -8.07 -6.96 23.24
N LEU A 81 -7.22 -7.91 23.63
CA LEU A 81 -7.68 -9.24 23.96
C LEU A 81 -6.90 -9.84 25.11
N CYS A 82 -7.64 -10.50 26.00
CA CYS A 82 -7.06 -11.40 26.96
C CYS A 82 -6.59 -12.68 26.26
N GLY A 83 -5.35 -13.07 26.50
CA GLY A 83 -4.78 -14.30 26.00
C GLY A 83 -5.41 -15.54 26.59
N SER A 84 -4.99 -16.71 26.08
CA SER A 84 -5.38 -18.01 26.64
C SER A 84 -4.84 -18.23 28.05
N GLU A 85 -3.79 -17.52 28.43
CA GLU A 85 -3.28 -17.47 29.81
C GLU A 85 -4.07 -16.41 30.60
N PRO A 86 -4.52 -16.72 31.83
CA PRO A 86 -5.53 -15.93 32.56
C PRO A 86 -5.09 -14.48 32.88
N ASN A 87 -3.79 -14.20 32.80
CA ASN A 87 -3.20 -12.93 33.19
C ASN A 87 -2.50 -12.22 32.02
N VAL A 88 -2.59 -12.72 30.79
CA VAL A 88 -1.92 -12.09 29.65
C VAL A 88 -2.90 -11.19 28.90
N LEU A 89 -2.57 -9.91 28.78
CA LEU A 89 -3.23 -8.95 27.90
C LEU A 89 -2.37 -8.79 26.64
N PHE A 90 -3.02 -8.84 25.49
CA PHE A 90 -2.47 -8.40 24.21
C PHE A 90 -3.02 -7.01 23.93
N GLU A 91 -2.26 -6.02 24.37
CA GLU A 91 -2.52 -4.60 24.14
C GLU A 91 -2.19 -4.28 22.69
N LYS A 92 -3.12 -3.69 21.95
CA LYS A 92 -2.92 -3.29 20.57
C LYS A 92 -2.99 -1.78 20.47
N TYR A 93 -2.09 -1.22 19.66
CA TYR A 93 -1.99 0.22 19.50
C TYR A 93 -1.53 0.56 18.09
N CYS A 94 -1.77 1.80 17.66
CA CYS A 94 -1.27 2.31 16.40
C CYS A 94 0.10 2.99 16.59
N ASP A 95 1.10 2.55 15.83
CA ASP A 95 2.37 3.27 15.66
C ASP A 95 2.38 3.87 14.24
N GLY A 96 1.94 5.11 14.12
CA GLY A 96 1.53 5.68 12.83
C GLY A 96 0.33 4.91 12.26
N ASP A 97 0.44 4.43 11.02
CA ASP A 97 -0.60 3.62 10.36
C ASP A 97 -0.39 2.11 10.53
N GLU A 98 0.62 1.70 11.30
CA GLU A 98 0.89 0.31 11.59
C GLU A 98 0.23 -0.14 12.89
N LEU A 99 -0.56 -1.20 12.80
CA LEU A 99 -1.02 -1.95 13.97
C LEU A 99 0.17 -2.65 14.63
N LYS A 100 0.37 -2.38 15.92
CA LYS A 100 1.33 -3.05 16.79
C LYS A 100 0.60 -3.71 17.95
N PHE A 101 1.30 -4.58 18.66
CA PHE A 101 0.82 -5.11 19.93
C PHE A 101 1.95 -5.31 20.93
N GLU A 102 1.62 -5.22 22.20
CA GLU A 102 2.45 -5.60 23.33
C GLU A 102 1.78 -6.74 24.11
N LYS A 103 2.60 -7.62 24.70
CA LYS A 103 2.13 -8.59 25.69
C LYS A 103 2.39 -8.03 27.07
N TYR A 104 1.34 -7.82 27.84
CA TYR A 104 1.43 -7.37 29.23
C TYR A 104 0.87 -8.43 30.19
N THR A 105 1.49 -8.58 31.36
CA THR A 105 0.98 -9.49 32.39
C THR A 105 0.19 -8.69 33.42
N CYS A 106 -1.14 -8.84 33.40
CA CYS A 106 -2.03 -8.21 34.35
C CYS A 106 -1.85 -8.76 35.78
N PRO A 107 -1.74 -7.89 36.79
CA PRO A 107 -1.50 -8.32 38.17
C PRO A 107 -2.68 -9.10 38.78
N ASN A 108 -3.92 -8.75 38.42
CA ASN A 108 -5.13 -9.36 38.96
C ASN A 108 -5.95 -10.14 37.91
N GLY A 109 -5.34 -10.47 36.78
CA GLY A 109 -6.01 -11.10 35.66
C GLY A 109 -6.50 -10.13 34.59
N CYS A 110 -6.87 -10.69 33.45
CA CYS A 110 -7.39 -9.95 32.31
C CYS A 110 -8.86 -10.33 32.06
N THR A 111 -9.70 -9.33 31.78
CA THR A 111 -11.09 -9.54 31.36
C THR A 111 -11.49 -8.53 30.28
N GLU A 112 -12.22 -8.97 29.27
CA GLU A 112 -12.75 -8.12 28.19
C GLU A 112 -11.70 -7.21 27.51
N GLY A 113 -10.45 -7.66 27.41
CA GLY A 113 -9.37 -6.88 26.80
C GLY A 113 -8.76 -5.82 27.73
N ALA A 114 -8.94 -5.91 29.04
CA ALA A 114 -8.33 -5.00 30.01
C ALA A 114 -7.88 -5.74 31.28
N CYS A 115 -6.89 -5.19 31.97
CA CYS A 115 -6.46 -5.66 33.29
C CYS A 115 -7.46 -5.28 34.37
N ILE A 116 -7.67 -6.21 35.31
CA ILE A 116 -8.49 -5.98 36.50
C ILE A 116 -7.67 -5.17 37.53
N ARG A 117 -8.29 -4.17 38.15
CA ARG A 117 -7.68 -3.34 39.22
C ARG A 117 -7.72 -4.02 40.58
#